data_AF-A0A6J0YVX7-F1
#
_entry.id   AF-A0A6J0YVX7-F1
#
_cell.length_a   1.000
_cell.length_b   1.000
_cell.length_c   1.000
_cell.angle_alpha   90.00
_cell.angle_beta   90.00
_cell.angle_gamma   90.00
#
_symmetry.space_group_name_H-M   'P 1'
#
loop_
_entity.id
_entity.type
_entity.pdbx_description
1 polymer ?
#
loop_
_entity_poly.entity_id
_entity_poly.type
_entity_poly.pdbx_seq_one_letter_code
_entity_poly.pdbx_strand_id
1 'polypeptide(L)'
;MMYRVILRTVRRKTGPSGSLSAPPAASVTSAPPSSSSRHRKRRRTSSKSEAGARGGGQGSKEKGRGSGGGRHHPQPLPAATFKKQQCKFQYGNYCKYYGYRNPSCEDGRLRVLKPEWFRGRDVLDLGCNVGHLTLSIACKWGPSRMVGLDIDAQLIHSARQNIRHYLSEELRLPPQTSEGGPGAESEEGTAAVRKRSYFPASLTASRGPIAAPQVPLDGADTAVFPNNVVFVTGNYVLDRDELVEAQKPEYDVVLCLSLTKWVHLNWGDEGLKRMFRRIYRHLRPGGILVLEPQPWSSYGRRKTLTERIYKNYFRIQLKPEQFSSYLTSPEVGFSSYELVATPNNTSRGFQRPVYLFHKAQSPSH
;
A
#
# COMPACT_ATOMS: atom_id res chain seq x y z
N MET A 1 -4.27 -25.04 38.91
CA MET A 1 -5.34 -24.09 38.58
C MET A 1 -5.10 -22.81 39.38
N MET A 2 -4.45 -21.83 38.74
CA MET A 2 -4.02 -20.48 39.18
C MET A 2 -2.81 -20.18 38.27
N TYR A 3 -2.76 -19.08 37.51
CA TYR A 3 -2.50 -17.73 38.00
C TYR A 3 -3.34 -16.66 37.29
N ARG A 4 -3.69 -15.65 38.09
CA ARG A 4 -4.54 -14.49 37.81
C ARG A 4 -3.68 -13.23 38.06
N VAL A 5 -3.93 -12.15 37.30
CA VAL A 5 -3.54 -10.73 37.57
C VAL A 5 -2.06 -10.42 37.25
N ILE A 6 -1.67 -9.39 36.47
CA ILE A 6 -1.72 -7.95 36.76
C ILE A 6 -1.90 -7.11 35.47
N LEU A 7 -3.02 -6.39 35.38
CA LEU A 7 -3.18 -5.15 34.60
C LEU A 7 -3.16 -3.99 35.62
N ARG A 8 -2.22 -3.05 35.49
CA ARG A 8 -2.20 -1.83 36.30
C ARG A 8 -2.93 -0.69 35.60
N THR A 9 -3.93 -0.22 36.31
CA THR A 9 -4.77 0.98 36.17
C THR A 9 -3.94 2.26 36.05
N VAL A 10 -4.30 3.14 35.10
CA VAL A 10 -4.00 4.58 35.18
C VAL A 10 -5.29 5.31 35.54
N ARG A 11 -5.30 5.86 36.76
CA ARG A 11 -6.40 6.66 37.32
C ARG A 11 -6.48 8.03 36.64
N ARG A 12 -7.72 8.43 36.34
CA ARG A 12 -8.14 9.81 36.07
C ARG A 12 -7.83 10.70 37.29
N LYS A 13 -7.29 11.90 37.05
CA LYS A 13 -7.35 13.02 37.98
C LYS A 13 -8.28 14.08 37.40
N THR A 14 -9.34 14.39 38.14
CA THR A 14 -10.20 15.56 37.99
C THR A 14 -9.62 16.74 38.77
N GLY A 15 -9.76 17.94 38.22
CA GLY A 15 -9.41 19.23 38.83
C GLY A 15 -10.00 20.38 37.99
N PRO A 16 -10.32 21.54 38.59
CA PRO A 16 -11.65 22.14 38.45
C PRO A 16 -11.79 23.24 37.38
N SER A 17 -13.07 23.57 37.16
CA SER A 17 -13.68 24.60 36.34
C SER A 17 -13.11 26.01 36.50
N GLY A 18 -12.81 26.65 35.37
CA GLY A 18 -12.55 28.08 35.23
C GLY A 18 -13.20 28.61 33.96
N SER A 19 -13.96 29.70 34.11
CA SER A 19 -14.89 30.32 33.16
C SER A 19 -14.23 31.11 32.02
N LEU A 20 -14.83 30.96 30.84
CA LEU A 20 -15.07 31.92 29.74
C LEU A 20 -14.32 33.27 29.73
N SER A 21 -13.62 33.53 28.62
CA SER A 21 -13.69 34.80 27.88
C SER A 21 -13.13 34.64 26.45
N ALA A 22 -13.97 34.92 25.45
CA ALA A 22 -13.60 34.94 24.03
C ALA A 22 -12.98 36.30 23.64
N PRO A 23 -12.01 36.36 22.71
CA PRO A 23 -11.63 37.61 22.06
C PRO A 23 -12.44 37.85 20.77
N PRO A 24 -12.60 39.12 20.35
CA PRO A 24 -13.67 39.54 19.46
C PRO A 24 -13.36 39.38 17.97
N ALA A 25 -14.44 39.30 17.20
CA ALA A 25 -14.43 39.38 15.75
C ALA A 25 -13.96 40.78 15.27
N ALA A 26 -13.03 40.80 14.31
CA ALA A 26 -12.67 42.00 13.58
C ALA A 26 -13.13 41.87 12.12
N SER A 27 -13.74 42.96 11.69
CA SER A 27 -14.54 43.19 10.50
C SER A 27 -13.76 43.28 9.19
N VAL A 28 -14.51 43.02 8.13
CA VAL A 28 -14.19 43.11 6.71
C VAL A 28 -13.81 44.54 6.30
N THR A 29 -12.73 44.72 5.55
CA THR A 29 -12.57 45.83 4.60
C THR A 29 -11.86 45.36 3.33
N SER A 30 -12.38 45.85 2.20
CA SER A 30 -12.05 45.52 0.82
C SER A 30 -11.13 46.56 0.18
N ALA A 31 -10.15 46.14 -0.63
CA ALA A 31 -9.49 46.95 -1.69
C ALA A 31 -8.66 46.04 -2.66
N PRO A 32 -8.15 46.52 -3.81
CA PRO A 32 -8.61 46.20 -5.17
C PRO A 32 -7.63 45.30 -5.98
N PRO A 33 -7.96 44.90 -7.23
CA PRO A 33 -7.18 43.93 -7.98
C PRO A 33 -6.02 44.59 -8.73
N SER A 34 -4.82 44.02 -8.64
CA SER A 34 -3.69 44.37 -9.51
C SER A 34 -3.28 43.16 -10.36
N SER A 35 -3.48 43.35 -11.66
CA SER A 35 -3.00 42.52 -12.74
C SER A 35 -1.47 42.58 -12.84
N SER A 36 -0.80 41.43 -12.92
CA SER A 36 0.39 41.32 -13.78
C SER A 36 0.64 39.89 -14.22
N SER A 37 0.42 39.66 -15.51
CA SER A 37 0.84 38.48 -16.24
C SER A 37 2.37 38.49 -16.38
N ARG A 38 3.01 37.36 -16.07
CA ARG A 38 4.39 37.10 -16.51
C ARG A 38 4.47 35.75 -17.21
N HIS A 39 4.30 35.83 -18.53
CA HIS A 39 4.65 34.76 -19.47
C HIS A 39 6.14 34.41 -19.34
N ARG A 40 6.44 33.15 -19.01
CA ARG A 40 7.80 32.61 -19.14
C ARG A 40 7.91 31.78 -20.42
N LYS A 41 8.68 32.32 -21.36
CA LYS A 41 9.07 31.80 -22.68
C LYS A 41 9.44 30.30 -22.67
N ARG A 42 8.79 29.53 -23.55
CA ARG A 42 9.24 28.21 -24.05
C ARG A 42 10.56 28.40 -24.81
N ARG A 43 11.62 27.71 -24.38
CA ARG A 43 12.87 27.58 -25.15
C ARG A 43 12.85 26.24 -25.88
N ARG A 44 12.80 26.30 -27.22
CA ARG A 44 13.04 25.19 -28.14
C ARG A 44 14.52 24.77 -28.02
N THR A 45 14.78 23.46 -28.00
CA THR A 45 16.13 22.91 -28.20
C THR A 45 16.16 22.21 -29.55
N SER A 46 17.08 22.70 -30.39
CA SER A 46 17.39 22.27 -31.74
C SER A 46 18.05 20.90 -31.80
N SER A 47 17.64 20.13 -32.80
CA SER A 47 18.30 18.94 -33.34
C SER A 47 19.68 19.30 -33.87
N LYS A 48 20.69 18.46 -33.59
CA LYS A 48 21.96 18.42 -34.32
C LYS A 48 22.23 16.98 -34.72
N SER A 49 22.34 16.80 -36.03
CA SER A 49 22.82 15.64 -36.76
C SER A 49 24.33 15.47 -36.62
N GLU A 50 24.81 14.23 -36.55
CA GLU A 50 26.18 13.87 -36.93
C GLU A 50 26.14 12.70 -37.91
N ALA A 51 26.88 12.86 -39.00
CA ALA A 51 27.16 11.84 -39.99
C ALA A 51 28.68 11.71 -40.15
N GLY A 52 29.17 10.47 -40.03
CA GLY A 52 30.23 9.88 -40.84
C GLY A 52 31.70 10.25 -40.56
N ALA A 53 32.48 9.25 -40.13
CA ALA A 53 33.71 8.83 -40.84
C ALA A 53 34.22 7.47 -40.36
N ARG A 54 34.67 6.65 -41.32
CA ARG A 54 35.24 5.30 -41.19
C ARG A 54 36.73 5.36 -40.82
N GLY A 55 37.24 4.27 -40.24
CA GLY A 55 38.68 3.96 -40.21
C GLY A 55 38.96 2.68 -39.41
N GLY A 56 39.38 1.62 -40.10
CA GLY A 56 39.65 0.29 -39.54
C GLY A 56 41.06 0.13 -38.96
N GLY A 57 41.30 -1.02 -38.33
CA GLY A 57 42.63 -1.46 -37.91
C GLY A 57 42.58 -2.64 -36.94
N GLN A 58 42.89 -3.83 -37.44
CA GLN A 58 43.12 -5.07 -36.68
C GLN A 58 44.32 -4.92 -35.72
N GLY A 59 44.29 -5.67 -34.61
CA GLY A 59 45.44 -5.79 -33.71
C GLY A 59 45.16 -6.69 -32.52
N SER A 60 45.20 -8.00 -32.74
CA SER A 60 45.22 -9.05 -31.72
C SER A 60 46.46 -8.95 -30.82
N LYS A 61 46.27 -8.88 -29.50
CA LYS A 61 47.28 -9.25 -28.51
C LYS A 61 46.67 -10.07 -27.38
N GLU A 62 46.83 -11.38 -27.54
CA GLU A 62 46.91 -12.35 -26.46
C GLU A 62 48.05 -11.97 -25.49
N LYS A 63 47.80 -12.02 -24.19
CA LYS A 63 48.79 -12.40 -23.16
C LYS A 63 48.14 -12.56 -21.78
N GLY A 64 48.37 -13.72 -21.17
CA GLY A 64 48.61 -13.83 -19.73
C GLY A 64 47.47 -14.39 -18.89
N ARG A 65 47.33 -15.72 -18.85
CA ARG A 65 46.79 -16.41 -17.67
C ARG A 65 47.76 -16.19 -16.51
N GLY A 66 47.37 -15.35 -15.56
CA GLY A 66 48.00 -15.25 -14.24
C GLY A 66 47.04 -15.78 -13.17
N SER A 67 47.32 -16.97 -12.65
CA SER A 67 46.73 -17.44 -11.39
C SER A 67 47.18 -16.53 -10.27
N GLY A 68 46.25 -15.76 -9.70
CA GLY A 68 46.46 -14.98 -8.49
C GLY A 68 45.26 -15.14 -7.58
N GLY A 69 45.44 -15.88 -6.48
CA GLY A 69 44.47 -15.98 -5.39
C GLY A 69 44.22 -14.61 -4.78
N GLY A 70 43.21 -13.90 -5.29
CA GLY A 70 42.80 -12.60 -4.81
C GLY A 70 41.80 -12.75 -3.67
N ARG A 71 42.20 -12.38 -2.45
CA ARG A 71 41.25 -12.01 -1.39
C ARG A 71 40.30 -10.96 -1.97
N HIS A 72 39.01 -11.27 -2.04
CA HIS A 72 37.97 -10.32 -2.46
C HIS A 72 37.93 -9.14 -1.48
N HIS A 73 38.70 -8.08 -1.76
CA HIS A 73 38.43 -6.78 -1.17
C HIS A 73 37.13 -6.24 -1.78
N PRO A 74 36.13 -5.87 -0.97
CA PRO A 74 34.93 -5.23 -1.48
C PRO A 74 35.34 -3.95 -2.20
N GLN A 75 35.04 -3.84 -3.49
CA GLN A 75 35.26 -2.58 -4.19
C GLN A 75 34.46 -1.46 -3.48
N PRO A 76 35.06 -0.28 -3.27
CA PRO A 76 34.36 0.83 -2.64
C PRO A 76 33.15 1.24 -3.49
N LEU A 77 32.00 1.41 -2.82
CA LEU A 77 30.79 1.87 -3.49
C LEU A 77 31.00 3.29 -4.04
N PRO A 78 30.34 3.66 -5.16
CA PRO A 78 30.47 5.02 -5.70
C PRO A 78 30.08 6.08 -4.67
N ALA A 79 30.78 7.21 -4.66
CA ALA A 79 30.42 8.33 -3.78
C ALA A 79 29.01 8.84 -4.12
N ALA A 80 28.16 9.01 -3.11
CA ALA A 80 26.79 9.49 -3.27
C ALA A 80 26.43 10.54 -2.22
N THR A 81 25.67 11.56 -2.65
CA THR A 81 25.18 12.62 -1.77
C THR A 81 23.75 12.30 -1.30
N PHE A 82 23.51 12.33 0.01
CA PHE A 82 22.21 12.02 0.62
C PHE A 82 21.53 13.29 1.12
N LYS A 83 20.35 13.62 0.59
CA LYS A 83 19.58 14.81 1.04
C LYS A 83 18.65 14.42 2.19
N LYS A 84 18.80 15.03 3.37
CA LYS A 84 17.96 14.77 4.57
C LYS A 84 16.45 14.80 4.31
N GLN A 85 15.96 15.69 3.42
CA GLN A 85 14.53 15.77 3.05
C GLN A 85 13.99 14.52 2.33
N GLN A 86 14.85 13.68 1.75
CA GLN A 86 14.41 12.48 1.03
C GLN A 86 14.11 11.29 1.95
N CYS A 87 14.55 11.31 3.22
CA CYS A 87 14.31 10.22 4.17
C CYS A 87 12.83 10.08 4.56
N LYS A 88 12.02 11.14 4.41
CA LYS A 88 10.61 11.17 4.85
C LYS A 88 9.76 10.03 4.27
N PHE A 89 10.07 9.61 3.03
CA PHE A 89 9.34 8.55 2.32
C PHE A 89 10.22 7.33 2.02
N GLN A 90 11.22 7.06 2.88
CA GLN A 90 12.18 5.99 2.65
C GLN A 90 11.55 4.59 2.58
N TYR A 91 10.36 4.41 3.15
CA TYR A 91 9.60 3.15 3.14
C TYR A 91 8.52 3.13 2.05
N GLY A 92 8.45 4.15 1.18
CA GLY A 92 7.37 4.28 0.21
C GLY A 92 6.04 4.73 0.80
N ASN A 93 6.06 5.19 2.05
CA ASN A 93 4.95 5.69 2.87
C ASN A 93 4.43 7.06 2.38
N TYR A 94 4.15 7.18 1.08
CA TYR A 94 3.63 8.41 0.47
C TYR A 94 2.19 8.66 0.93
N CYS A 95 1.94 9.76 1.64
CA CYS A 95 0.59 10.11 2.11
C CYS A 95 -0.42 10.45 1.00
N LYS A 96 0.07 10.78 -0.21
CA LYS A 96 -0.76 11.06 -1.39
C LYS A 96 -0.67 9.94 -2.44
N TYR A 97 -0.34 8.73 -2.03
CA TYR A 97 -0.09 7.59 -2.91
C TYR A 97 -1.19 7.41 -3.97
N TYR A 98 -2.43 7.30 -3.50
CA TYR A 98 -3.58 7.07 -4.36
C TYR A 98 -3.94 8.28 -5.22
N GLY A 99 -3.62 9.50 -4.79
CA GLY A 99 -3.87 10.72 -5.57
C GLY A 99 -3.09 10.78 -6.90
N TYR A 100 -1.90 10.19 -6.96
CA TYR A 100 -1.14 10.07 -8.22
C TYR A 100 -1.22 8.68 -8.85
N ARG A 101 -1.51 7.62 -8.07
CA ARG A 101 -1.67 6.27 -8.61
C ARG A 101 -3.01 6.11 -9.36
N ASN A 102 -4.09 6.65 -8.79
CA ASN A 102 -5.45 6.54 -9.30
C ASN A 102 -6.09 7.94 -9.40
N PRO A 103 -5.62 8.80 -10.33
CA PRO A 103 -6.12 10.17 -10.43
C PRO A 103 -7.59 10.19 -10.89
N SER A 104 -8.50 10.43 -9.94
CA SER A 104 -9.96 10.51 -10.17
C SER A 104 -10.58 9.27 -10.81
N CYS A 105 -9.97 8.10 -10.62
CA CYS A 105 -10.45 6.84 -11.17
C CYS A 105 -10.40 5.71 -10.13
N GLU A 106 -11.13 4.63 -10.39
CA GLU A 106 -11.04 3.41 -9.60
C GLU A 106 -9.65 2.77 -9.75
N ASP A 107 -9.17 2.09 -8.70
CA ASP A 107 -7.91 1.36 -8.74
C ASP A 107 -8.02 0.21 -9.75
N GLY A 108 -7.22 0.25 -10.82
CA GLY A 108 -7.23 -0.77 -11.87
C GLY A 108 -6.97 -2.18 -11.37
N ARG A 109 -6.34 -2.35 -10.20
CA ARG A 109 -6.15 -3.67 -9.57
C ARG A 109 -7.47 -4.33 -9.20
N LEU A 110 -8.52 -3.57 -8.86
CA LEU A 110 -9.84 -4.12 -8.51
C LEU A 110 -10.50 -4.84 -9.70
N ARG A 111 -10.06 -4.60 -10.93
CA ARG A 111 -10.52 -5.31 -12.14
C ARG A 111 -9.82 -6.64 -12.38
N VAL A 112 -8.71 -6.87 -11.68
CA VAL A 112 -7.86 -8.07 -11.83
C VAL A 112 -8.00 -8.98 -10.62
N LEU A 113 -8.10 -8.41 -9.43
CA LEU A 113 -8.41 -9.15 -8.21
C LEU A 113 -9.85 -9.68 -8.30
N LYS A 114 -10.04 -10.94 -7.89
CA LYS A 114 -11.34 -11.61 -8.02
C LYS A 114 -12.09 -11.69 -6.68
N PRO A 115 -13.39 -11.37 -6.61
CA PRO A 115 -14.15 -11.35 -5.35
C PRO A 115 -14.12 -12.67 -4.57
N GLU A 116 -14.11 -13.81 -5.26
CA GLU A 116 -14.08 -15.16 -4.68
C GLU A 116 -12.81 -15.45 -3.87
N TRP A 117 -11.72 -14.69 -4.09
CA TRP A 117 -10.53 -14.78 -3.27
C TRP A 117 -10.76 -14.26 -1.86
N PHE A 118 -11.71 -13.34 -1.68
CA PHE A 118 -11.87 -12.57 -0.45
C PHE A 118 -13.13 -12.91 0.33
N ARG A 119 -14.22 -13.30 -0.35
CA ARG A 119 -15.52 -13.54 0.30
C ARG A 119 -15.41 -14.60 1.39
N GLY A 120 -15.79 -14.22 2.62
CA GLY A 120 -15.74 -15.09 3.80
C GLY A 120 -14.32 -15.54 4.21
N ARG A 121 -13.27 -14.82 3.77
CA ARG A 121 -11.87 -15.15 4.07
C ARG A 121 -11.23 -14.16 5.05
N ASP A 122 -10.22 -14.65 5.77
CA ASP A 122 -9.34 -13.80 6.59
C ASP A 122 -8.19 -13.27 5.72
N VAL A 123 -8.11 -11.95 5.60
CA VAL A 123 -7.22 -11.25 4.67
C VAL A 123 -6.26 -10.32 5.41
N LEU A 124 -4.98 -10.37 5.04
CA LEU A 124 -3.94 -9.45 5.50
C LEU A 124 -3.43 -8.61 4.32
N ASP A 125 -3.48 -7.28 4.43
CA ASP A 125 -2.95 -6.33 3.46
C ASP A 125 -1.67 -5.66 3.96
N LEU A 126 -0.53 -6.07 3.40
CA LEU A 126 0.80 -5.59 3.78
C LEU A 126 1.16 -4.30 3.05
N GLY A 127 1.49 -3.26 3.81
CA GLY A 127 1.76 -1.93 3.26
C GLY A 127 0.50 -1.25 2.77
N CYS A 128 -0.58 -1.33 3.56
CA CYS A 128 -1.92 -0.86 3.18
C CYS A 128 -1.99 0.66 2.91
N ASN A 129 -0.97 1.42 3.29
CA ASN A 129 -0.91 2.88 3.19
C ASN A 129 -2.16 3.51 3.87
N VAL A 130 -2.80 4.49 3.26
CA VAL A 130 -4.06 5.09 3.78
C VAL A 130 -5.31 4.22 3.52
N GLY A 131 -5.15 2.96 3.11
CA GLY A 131 -6.22 1.96 3.13
C GLY A 131 -7.24 2.01 1.99
N HIS A 132 -7.07 2.81 0.93
CA HIS A 132 -8.09 2.89 -0.14
C HIS A 132 -8.40 1.54 -0.80
N LEU A 133 -7.38 0.76 -1.18
CA LEU A 133 -7.60 -0.57 -1.76
C LEU A 133 -8.20 -1.53 -0.71
N THR A 134 -7.64 -1.52 0.50
CA THR A 134 -8.06 -2.33 1.64
C THR A 134 -9.56 -2.15 1.94
N LEU A 135 -10.02 -0.90 2.01
CA LEU A 135 -11.41 -0.53 2.26
C LEU A 135 -12.31 -0.88 1.07
N SER A 136 -11.85 -0.68 -0.17
CA SER A 136 -12.59 -1.13 -1.35
C SER A 136 -12.87 -2.63 -1.34
N ILE A 137 -11.89 -3.45 -0.94
CA ILE A 137 -12.08 -4.90 -0.82
C ILE A 137 -13.01 -5.24 0.35
N ALA A 138 -12.77 -4.67 1.53
CA ALA A 138 -13.54 -4.96 2.74
C ALA A 138 -15.04 -4.64 2.58
N CYS A 139 -15.36 -3.52 1.93
CA CYS A 139 -16.73 -3.06 1.68
C CYS A 139 -17.38 -3.83 0.52
N LYS A 140 -16.69 -4.07 -0.60
CA LYS A 140 -17.32 -4.66 -1.80
C LYS A 140 -17.41 -6.19 -1.79
N TRP A 141 -16.44 -6.88 -1.21
CA TRP A 141 -16.24 -8.33 -1.43
C TRP A 141 -16.44 -9.20 -0.19
N GLY A 142 -16.79 -8.60 0.94
CA GLY A 142 -17.24 -9.30 2.15
C GLY A 142 -16.26 -10.34 2.71
N PRO A 143 -14.98 -9.99 2.98
CA PRO A 143 -14.12 -10.84 3.80
C PRO A 143 -14.69 -10.97 5.22
N SER A 144 -14.46 -12.12 5.87
CA SER A 144 -14.79 -12.31 7.29
C SER A 144 -13.98 -11.37 8.16
N ARG A 145 -12.71 -11.15 7.78
CA ARG A 145 -11.79 -10.24 8.46
C ARG A 145 -10.76 -9.68 7.48
N MET A 146 -10.53 -8.38 7.55
CA MET A 146 -9.54 -7.63 6.77
C MET A 146 -8.60 -6.88 7.72
N VAL A 147 -7.30 -7.12 7.62
CA VAL A 147 -6.28 -6.42 8.40
C VAL A 147 -5.38 -5.63 7.49
N GLY A 148 -5.41 -4.30 7.59
CA GLY A 148 -4.41 -3.43 6.96
C GLY A 148 -3.23 -3.20 7.88
N LEU A 149 -2.02 -3.55 7.44
CA LEU A 149 -0.77 -3.30 8.16
C LEU A 149 0.09 -2.28 7.41
N ASP A 150 0.58 -1.25 8.08
CA ASP A 150 1.58 -0.32 7.54
C ASP A 150 2.57 0.11 8.62
N ILE A 151 3.79 0.43 8.20
CA ILE A 151 4.85 0.86 9.12
C ILE A 151 4.63 2.28 9.64
N ASP A 152 3.88 3.11 8.90
CA ASP A 152 3.67 4.52 9.23
C ASP A 152 2.35 4.73 10.01
N ALA A 153 2.49 5.12 11.28
CA ALA A 153 1.35 5.40 12.17
C ALA A 153 0.42 6.50 11.64
N GLN A 154 0.95 7.48 10.91
CA GLN A 154 0.12 8.56 10.34
C GLN A 154 -0.74 8.06 9.20
N LEU A 155 -0.21 7.16 8.36
CA LEU A 155 -0.99 6.53 7.30
C LEU A 155 -2.09 5.64 7.86
N ILE A 156 -1.79 4.87 8.91
CA ILE A 156 -2.77 4.06 9.63
C ILE A 156 -3.85 4.92 10.28
N HIS A 157 -3.48 6.06 10.85
CA HIS A 157 -4.46 7.02 11.36
C HIS A 157 -5.38 7.51 10.24
N SER A 158 -4.83 7.90 9.08
CA SER A 158 -5.61 8.28 7.90
C SER A 158 -6.50 7.15 7.39
N ALA A 159 -6.02 5.90 7.37
CA ALA A 159 -6.80 4.73 6.96
C ALA A 159 -8.04 4.52 7.85
N ARG A 160 -7.89 4.70 9.16
CA ARG A 160 -9.01 4.66 10.11
C ARG A 160 -10.02 5.78 9.88
N GLN A 161 -9.55 7.00 9.57
CA GLN A 161 -10.46 8.10 9.20
C GLN A 161 -11.19 7.82 7.88
N ASN A 162 -10.53 7.13 6.95
CA ASN A 162 -11.10 6.82 5.64
C ASN A 162 -12.28 5.83 5.68
N ILE A 163 -12.43 5.02 6.74
CA ILE A 163 -13.58 4.12 6.92
C ILE A 163 -14.91 4.86 6.71
N ARG A 164 -15.01 6.09 7.25
CA ARG A 164 -16.22 6.92 7.17
C ARG A 164 -16.63 7.26 5.74
N HIS A 165 -15.66 7.41 4.83
CA HIS A 165 -15.95 7.67 3.42
C HIS A 165 -16.67 6.50 2.77
N TYR A 166 -16.20 5.29 3.04
CA TYR A 166 -16.75 4.09 2.43
C TYR A 166 -18.13 3.75 3.00
N LEU A 167 -18.37 4.03 4.29
CA LEU A 167 -19.72 3.96 4.88
C LEU A 167 -20.70 4.91 4.18
N SER A 168 -20.27 6.14 3.92
CA SER A 168 -21.15 7.13 3.27
C SER A 168 -21.45 6.82 1.80
N GLU A 169 -20.54 6.14 1.10
CA GLU A 169 -20.74 5.69 -0.28
C GLU A 169 -21.63 4.44 -0.34
N GLU A 170 -21.50 3.51 0.61
CA GLU A 170 -22.38 2.34 0.73
C GLU A 170 -23.83 2.77 1.02
N LEU A 171 -24.04 3.70 1.96
CA LEU A 171 -25.37 4.27 2.26
C LEU A 171 -25.97 5.10 1.10
N ARG A 172 -25.18 5.44 0.08
CA ARG A 172 -25.67 6.14 -1.14
C ARG A 172 -26.15 5.17 -2.20
N LEU A 173 -25.82 3.89 -2.11
CA LEU A 173 -26.40 2.87 -2.98
C LEU A 173 -27.82 2.57 -2.48
N PRO A 174 -28.84 2.60 -3.36
CA PRO A 174 -30.17 2.17 -2.96
C PRO A 174 -30.09 0.72 -2.43
N PRO A 175 -30.85 0.38 -1.36
CA PRO A 175 -30.93 -0.99 -0.90
C PRO A 175 -31.32 -1.88 -2.08
N GLN A 176 -30.51 -2.89 -2.38
CA GLN A 176 -30.93 -3.96 -3.27
C GLN A 176 -31.98 -4.77 -2.52
N THR A 177 -33.24 -4.33 -2.57
CA THR A 177 -34.37 -5.14 -2.11
C THR A 177 -34.55 -6.26 -3.14
N SER A 178 -34.09 -7.45 -2.76
CA SER A 178 -34.61 -8.70 -3.30
C SER A 178 -36.09 -8.85 -2.92
N GLU A 179 -36.83 -9.49 -3.81
CA GLU A 179 -38.24 -9.92 -3.71
C GLU A 179 -39.29 -8.83 -4.05
N GLY A 180 -39.95 -9.06 -5.19
CA GLY A 180 -41.04 -8.25 -5.70
C GLY A 180 -42.39 -8.59 -5.05
N GLY A 181 -43.28 -7.61 -5.10
CA GLY A 181 -44.73 -7.78 -4.95
C GLY A 181 -45.41 -6.66 -5.73
N PRO A 182 -46.38 -6.95 -6.62
CA PRO A 182 -47.08 -5.91 -7.37
C PRO A 182 -48.25 -5.35 -6.56
N GLY A 183 -48.38 -4.02 -6.57
CA GLY A 183 -49.66 -3.34 -6.36
C GLY A 183 -49.74 -2.46 -5.11
N ALA A 184 -49.69 -1.15 -5.33
CA ALA A 184 -50.69 -0.19 -4.85
C ALA A 184 -50.28 1.22 -5.31
N GLU A 185 -51.04 1.77 -6.25
CA GLU A 185 -51.05 3.20 -6.57
C GLU A 185 -51.60 3.96 -5.36
N SER A 186 -50.98 5.09 -4.98
CA SER A 186 -51.68 6.37 -4.76
C SER A 186 -50.80 7.47 -4.12
N GLU A 187 -51.09 8.68 -4.59
CA GLU A 187 -50.97 10.01 -4.01
C GLU A 187 -49.66 10.83 -4.14
N GLU A 188 -49.80 11.88 -4.95
CA GLU A 188 -48.92 13.03 -5.12
C GLU A 188 -48.62 13.74 -3.79
N GLY A 189 -47.34 13.83 -3.45
CA GLY A 189 -46.83 14.71 -2.42
C GLY A 189 -45.55 15.39 -2.90
N THR A 190 -45.62 16.71 -3.08
CA THR A 190 -44.54 17.59 -3.52
C THR A 190 -43.32 17.54 -2.59
N ALA A 191 -42.39 16.62 -2.86
CA ALA A 191 -41.11 16.55 -2.16
C ALA A 191 -40.14 17.61 -2.73
N ALA A 192 -39.97 18.70 -1.99
CA ALA A 192 -38.96 19.71 -2.26
C ALA A 192 -37.58 19.07 -2.48
N VAL A 193 -37.04 19.21 -3.70
CA VAL A 193 -35.69 18.80 -4.07
C VAL A 193 -34.69 19.56 -3.20
N ARG A 194 -34.25 18.95 -2.09
CA ARG A 194 -33.12 19.45 -1.32
C ARG A 194 -31.89 19.43 -2.22
N LYS A 195 -31.48 20.61 -2.70
CA LYS A 195 -30.15 20.83 -3.30
C LYS A 195 -29.08 20.36 -2.31
N ARG A 196 -28.60 19.12 -2.47
CA ARG A 196 -27.52 18.56 -1.67
C ARG A 196 -26.22 19.27 -2.07
N SER A 197 -25.66 20.05 -1.15
CA SER A 197 -24.36 20.68 -1.31
C SER A 197 -23.27 19.61 -1.45
N TYR A 198 -22.71 19.46 -2.64
CA TYR A 198 -21.57 18.58 -2.87
C TYR A 198 -20.35 19.15 -2.15
N PHE A 199 -19.81 18.38 -1.19
CA PHE A 199 -18.52 18.69 -0.58
C PHE A 199 -17.41 18.42 -1.61
N PRO A 200 -16.44 19.33 -1.80
CA PRO A 200 -15.44 19.18 -2.86
C PRO A 200 -14.69 17.85 -2.76
N ALA A 201 -14.54 17.13 -3.88
CA ALA A 201 -13.91 15.80 -3.91
C ALA A 201 -12.51 15.76 -3.30
N SER A 202 -11.74 16.86 -3.42
CA SER A 202 -10.42 17.01 -2.81
C SER A 202 -10.46 17.14 -1.28
N LEU A 203 -11.51 17.75 -0.74
CA LEU A 203 -11.74 17.89 0.71
C LEU A 203 -12.31 16.60 1.29
N THR A 204 -13.23 15.94 0.58
CA THR A 204 -13.65 14.57 0.93
C THR A 204 -12.43 13.66 0.95
N ALA A 205 -11.62 13.61 -0.11
CA ALA A 205 -10.41 12.77 -0.15
C ALA A 205 -9.36 13.08 0.92
N SER A 206 -9.44 14.21 1.64
CA SER A 206 -8.44 14.61 2.65
C SER A 206 -8.95 14.72 4.08
N ARG A 207 -10.27 14.87 4.31
CA ARG A 207 -10.82 15.22 5.63
C ARG A 207 -11.98 14.38 6.18
N GLY A 208 -12.51 13.39 5.47
CA GLY A 208 -13.72 12.70 5.94
C GLY A 208 -15.01 13.33 5.40
N PRO A 209 -16.13 12.58 5.31
CA PRO A 209 -17.45 13.19 5.21
C PRO A 209 -17.83 13.78 6.59
N ILE A 210 -18.68 14.82 6.60
CA ILE A 210 -19.10 15.53 7.83
C ILE A 210 -20.17 14.73 8.62
N ALA A 211 -20.80 13.72 8.01
CA ALA A 211 -21.85 12.94 8.65
C ALA A 211 -21.28 11.99 9.73
N ALA A 212 -21.91 12.00 10.91
CA ALA A 212 -21.57 11.09 12.01
C ALA A 212 -21.85 9.62 11.60
N PRO A 213 -20.96 8.67 11.92
CA PRO A 213 -21.23 7.25 11.69
C PRO A 213 -22.45 6.81 12.49
N GLN A 214 -23.25 5.91 11.93
CA GLN A 214 -24.20 5.16 12.76
C GLN A 214 -23.39 4.26 13.70
N VAL A 215 -23.68 4.36 15.01
CA VAL A 215 -23.03 3.52 16.02
C VAL A 215 -23.53 2.08 15.79
N PRO A 216 -22.65 1.07 15.72
CA PRO A 216 -23.10 -0.31 15.61
C PRO A 216 -24.04 -0.62 16.78
N LEU A 217 -25.24 -1.11 16.49
CA LEU A 217 -26.15 -1.65 17.50
C LEU A 217 -25.50 -2.90 18.12
N ASP A 218 -25.74 -3.15 19.41
CA ASP A 218 -25.30 -4.38 20.06
C ASP A 218 -25.79 -5.61 19.26
N GLY A 219 -24.88 -6.54 18.95
CA GLY A 219 -25.15 -7.68 18.07
C GLY A 219 -24.76 -7.50 16.60
N ALA A 220 -24.05 -6.42 16.25
CA ALA A 220 -23.59 -6.20 14.88
C ALA A 220 -22.69 -7.35 14.38
N ASP A 221 -23.03 -7.89 13.20
CA ASP A 221 -22.25 -8.93 12.54
C ASP A 221 -20.81 -8.44 12.30
N THR A 222 -19.85 -9.18 12.87
CA THR A 222 -18.42 -8.86 12.78
C THR A 222 -17.87 -9.02 11.37
N ALA A 223 -18.56 -9.79 10.50
CA ALA A 223 -18.19 -9.98 9.10
C ALA A 223 -18.73 -8.88 8.17
N VAL A 224 -19.58 -7.97 8.67
CA VAL A 224 -20.15 -6.86 7.90
C VAL A 224 -19.27 -5.61 8.03
N PHE A 225 -19.06 -4.90 6.92
CA PHE A 225 -18.35 -3.63 6.92
C PHE A 225 -19.12 -2.59 7.78
N PRO A 226 -18.45 -1.81 8.66
CA PRO A 226 -17.01 -1.64 8.82
C PRO A 226 -16.39 -2.54 9.90
N ASN A 227 -17.17 -3.45 10.52
CA ASN A 227 -16.72 -4.28 11.63
C ASN A 227 -15.69 -5.33 11.19
N ASN A 228 -15.72 -5.70 9.91
CA ASN A 228 -14.79 -6.66 9.33
C ASN A 228 -13.39 -6.10 9.02
N VAL A 229 -13.11 -4.80 9.24
CA VAL A 229 -11.81 -4.20 8.91
C VAL A 229 -11.11 -3.58 10.12
N VAL A 230 -9.82 -3.87 10.27
CA VAL A 230 -8.95 -3.28 11.28
C VAL A 230 -7.61 -2.83 10.68
N PHE A 231 -7.06 -1.74 11.21
CA PHE A 231 -5.76 -1.22 10.79
C PHE A 231 -4.75 -1.24 11.93
N VAL A 232 -3.55 -1.74 11.65
CA VAL A 232 -2.47 -1.94 12.63
C VAL A 232 -1.20 -1.24 12.15
N THR A 233 -0.49 -0.59 13.06
CA THR A 233 0.83 -0.04 12.79
C THR A 233 1.90 -1.06 13.16
N GLY A 234 2.82 -1.35 12.25
CA GLY A 234 3.94 -2.23 12.54
C GLY A 234 4.83 -2.51 11.34
N ASN A 235 6.08 -2.85 11.61
CA ASN A 235 6.97 -3.39 10.61
C ASN A 235 6.74 -4.90 10.46
N TYR A 236 6.37 -5.34 9.26
CA TYR A 236 6.18 -6.77 9.00
C TYR A 236 7.50 -7.56 8.90
N VAL A 237 8.60 -6.88 8.57
CA VAL A 237 9.93 -7.50 8.47
C VAL A 237 10.49 -7.71 9.88
N LEU A 238 10.56 -8.96 10.31
CA LEU A 238 11.16 -9.35 11.58
C LEU A 238 12.69 -9.28 11.50
N ASP A 239 13.32 -8.98 12.62
CA ASP A 239 14.77 -8.79 12.75
C ASP A 239 15.54 -10.10 12.91
N ARG A 240 14.84 -11.20 13.24
CA ARG A 240 15.42 -12.52 13.51
C ARG A 240 14.63 -13.65 12.84
N ASP A 241 15.34 -14.68 12.38
CA ASP A 241 14.76 -15.83 11.70
C ASP A 241 13.93 -16.68 12.66
N GLU A 242 14.33 -16.79 13.93
CA GLU A 242 13.55 -17.52 14.94
C GLU A 242 12.14 -16.95 15.14
N LEU A 243 11.97 -15.63 15.01
CA LEU A 243 10.66 -14.98 15.10
C LEU A 243 9.81 -15.25 13.85
N VAL A 244 10.44 -15.42 12.68
CA VAL A 244 9.75 -15.87 11.47
C VAL A 244 9.25 -17.29 11.67
N GLU A 245 10.10 -18.19 12.19
CA GLU A 245 9.72 -19.58 12.44
C GLU A 245 8.61 -19.73 13.49
N ALA A 246 8.54 -18.83 14.47
CA ALA A 246 7.46 -18.81 15.45
C ALA A 246 6.10 -18.35 14.89
N GLN A 247 6.04 -17.77 13.68
CA GLN A 247 4.80 -17.30 13.07
C GLN A 247 3.83 -18.48 12.84
N LYS A 248 2.59 -18.30 13.30
CA LYS A 248 1.49 -19.26 13.11
C LYS A 248 0.59 -18.85 11.94
N PRO A 249 -0.12 -19.81 11.33
CA PRO A 249 -1.12 -19.50 10.31
C PRO A 249 -2.33 -18.77 10.89
N GLU A 250 -2.71 -17.65 10.27
CA GLU A 250 -3.83 -16.80 10.71
C GLU A 250 -4.72 -16.29 9.55
N TYR A 251 -4.23 -16.38 8.30
CA TYR A 251 -4.90 -15.78 7.14
C TYR A 251 -5.06 -16.78 6.00
N ASP A 252 -6.12 -16.60 5.22
CA ASP A 252 -6.34 -17.34 3.98
C ASP A 252 -5.74 -16.59 2.77
N VAL A 253 -5.70 -15.25 2.85
CA VAL A 253 -5.13 -14.39 1.81
C VAL A 253 -4.16 -13.40 2.41
N VAL A 254 -2.99 -13.27 1.78
CA VAL A 254 -2.06 -12.17 2.07
C VAL A 254 -1.83 -11.36 0.80
N LEU A 255 -2.12 -10.05 0.87
CA LEU A 255 -1.81 -9.08 -0.18
C LEU A 255 -0.43 -8.48 0.08
N CYS A 256 0.47 -8.61 -0.89
CA CYS A 256 1.79 -7.97 -0.89
C CYS A 256 1.93 -7.13 -2.15
N LEU A 257 1.21 -6.01 -2.19
CA LEU A 257 1.03 -5.22 -3.40
C LEU A 257 1.92 -3.97 -3.39
N SER A 258 2.82 -3.85 -4.35
CA SER A 258 3.73 -2.69 -4.44
C SER A 258 4.57 -2.44 -3.17
N LEU A 259 4.91 -3.50 -2.45
CA LEU A 259 5.68 -3.44 -1.20
C LEU A 259 7.13 -3.94 -1.36
N THR A 260 7.36 -4.96 -2.18
CA THR A 260 8.64 -5.71 -2.23
C THR A 260 9.86 -4.81 -2.38
N LYS A 261 9.84 -3.84 -3.29
CA LYS A 261 10.96 -2.88 -3.44
C LYS A 261 11.31 -2.13 -2.17
N TRP A 262 10.32 -1.69 -1.41
CA TRP A 262 10.57 -0.89 -0.20
C TRP A 262 11.18 -1.72 0.89
N VAL A 263 10.73 -2.97 1.01
CA VAL A 263 11.33 -3.95 1.91
C VAL A 263 12.77 -4.25 1.50
N HIS A 264 12.95 -4.57 0.23
CA HIS A 264 14.23 -4.96 -0.35
C HIS A 264 15.30 -3.87 -0.26
N LEU A 265 14.93 -2.60 -0.50
CA LEU A 265 15.83 -1.47 -0.32
C LEU A 265 16.15 -1.20 1.16
N ASN A 266 15.22 -1.35 2.09
CA ASN A 266 15.45 -1.00 3.49
C ASN A 266 16.13 -2.11 4.30
N TRP A 267 15.86 -3.37 3.99
CA TRP A 267 16.35 -4.53 4.75
C TRP A 267 17.13 -5.55 3.91
N GLY A 268 17.44 -5.24 2.64
CA GLY A 268 18.24 -6.10 1.77
C GLY A 268 17.52 -7.39 1.38
N ASP A 269 18.27 -8.32 0.80
CA ASP A 269 17.78 -9.66 0.46
C ASP A 269 17.26 -10.38 1.70
N GLU A 270 18.00 -10.33 2.82
CA GLU A 270 17.61 -11.00 4.07
C GLU A 270 16.23 -10.55 4.58
N GLY A 271 15.96 -9.25 4.63
CA GLY A 271 14.64 -8.76 5.03
C GLY A 271 13.53 -9.15 4.06
N LEU A 272 13.81 -9.17 2.76
CA LEU A 272 12.84 -9.61 1.76
C LEU A 272 12.54 -11.11 1.90
N LYS A 273 13.57 -11.93 2.07
CA LYS A 273 13.46 -13.37 2.31
C LYS A 273 12.68 -13.67 3.58
N ARG A 274 12.95 -12.95 4.69
CA ARG A 274 12.17 -13.06 5.94
C ARG A 274 10.72 -12.70 5.75
N MET A 275 10.43 -11.62 5.02
CA MET A 275 9.04 -11.26 4.68
C MET A 275 8.35 -12.41 3.94
N PHE A 276 8.97 -12.97 2.90
CA PHE A 276 8.38 -14.06 2.12
C PHE A 276 8.16 -15.33 2.93
N ARG A 277 9.16 -15.77 3.70
CA ARG A 277 9.04 -16.91 4.64
C ARG A 277 7.91 -16.66 5.66
N ARG A 278 7.85 -15.45 6.23
CA ARG A 278 6.79 -15.08 7.17
C ARG A 278 5.41 -15.11 6.52
N ILE A 279 5.24 -14.58 5.31
CA ILE A 279 3.97 -14.66 4.56
C ILE A 279 3.53 -16.11 4.40
N TYR A 280 4.42 -16.99 3.95
CA TYR A 280 4.12 -18.41 3.77
C TYR A 280 3.65 -19.06 5.07
N ARG A 281 4.32 -18.78 6.20
CA ARG A 281 3.93 -19.30 7.53
C ARG A 281 2.62 -18.71 8.04
N HIS A 282 2.32 -17.46 7.69
CA HIS A 282 1.09 -16.77 8.07
C HIS A 282 -0.15 -17.28 7.34
N LEU A 283 0.04 -17.85 6.15
CA LEU A 283 -1.03 -18.45 5.36
C LEU A 283 -1.41 -19.82 5.92
N ARG A 284 -2.71 -20.07 6.04
CA ARG A 284 -3.26 -21.41 6.27
C ARG A 284 -2.99 -22.34 5.08
N PRO A 285 -2.99 -23.67 5.26
CA PRO A 285 -2.99 -24.59 4.12
C PRO A 285 -4.11 -24.25 3.12
N GLY A 286 -3.80 -24.27 1.83
CA GLY A 286 -4.70 -23.78 0.78
C GLY A 286 -4.78 -22.26 0.62
N GLY A 287 -4.05 -21.49 1.44
CA GLY A 287 -4.01 -20.04 1.38
C GLY A 287 -3.24 -19.50 0.18
N ILE A 288 -3.50 -18.25 -0.17
CA ILE A 288 -2.93 -17.58 -1.34
C ILE A 288 -2.17 -16.29 -0.99
N LEU A 289 -1.02 -16.09 -1.64
CA LEU A 289 -0.32 -14.82 -1.67
C LEU A 289 -0.63 -14.12 -3.01
N VAL A 290 -1.16 -12.90 -2.93
CA VAL A 290 -1.29 -12.01 -4.09
C VAL A 290 -0.11 -11.04 -4.12
N LEU A 291 0.75 -11.17 -5.13
CA LEU A 291 2.01 -10.44 -5.23
C LEU A 291 2.01 -9.48 -6.43
N GLU A 292 2.26 -8.20 -6.18
CA GLU A 292 2.51 -7.19 -7.23
C GLU A 292 3.92 -6.59 -7.01
N PRO A 293 4.99 -7.21 -7.56
CA PRO A 293 6.34 -6.72 -7.36
C PRO A 293 6.64 -5.52 -8.26
N GLN A 294 7.46 -4.58 -7.77
CA GLN A 294 7.99 -3.54 -8.67
C GLN A 294 9.21 -4.04 -9.44
N PRO A 295 9.38 -3.64 -10.72
CA PRO A 295 10.50 -4.08 -11.54
C PRO A 295 11.82 -3.46 -11.04
N TRP A 296 12.94 -4.16 -11.27
CA TRP A 296 14.28 -3.73 -10.89
C TRP A 296 14.65 -2.34 -11.41
N SER A 297 14.25 -2.03 -12.64
CA SER A 297 14.45 -0.72 -13.27
C SER A 297 13.91 0.46 -12.45
N SER A 298 12.92 0.24 -11.58
CA SER A 298 12.35 1.27 -10.70
C SER A 298 13.14 1.53 -9.41
N TYR A 299 14.11 0.67 -9.05
CA TYR A 299 14.88 0.77 -7.80
C TYR A 299 15.92 1.89 -7.88
N GLY A 300 16.55 2.05 -9.05
CA GLY A 300 17.65 3.00 -9.24
C GLY A 300 17.28 4.46 -8.95
N ARG A 301 15.99 4.83 -9.07
CA ARG A 301 15.47 6.17 -8.74
C ARG A 301 15.34 6.43 -7.24
N ARG A 302 15.43 5.39 -6.42
CA ARG A 302 15.23 5.43 -4.96
C ARG A 302 16.47 5.02 -4.17
N LYS A 303 17.56 4.61 -4.83
CA LYS A 303 18.78 4.13 -4.15
C LYS A 303 19.52 5.18 -3.31
N THR A 304 19.30 6.47 -3.55
CA THR A 304 19.99 7.58 -2.84
C THR A 304 19.15 8.18 -1.70
N LEU A 305 18.07 7.51 -1.26
CA LEU A 305 17.22 8.03 -0.19
C LEU A 305 17.92 8.02 1.16
N THR A 306 18.67 6.95 1.47
CA THR A 306 19.48 6.82 2.68
C THR A 306 20.75 6.02 2.39
N GLU A 307 21.77 6.13 3.25
CA GLU A 307 23.00 5.34 3.12
C GLU A 307 22.72 3.83 3.20
N ARG A 308 21.81 3.40 4.09
CA ARG A 308 21.38 2.00 4.19
C ARG A 308 20.76 1.51 2.89
N ILE A 309 19.85 2.28 2.31
CA ILE A 309 19.20 1.96 1.04
C ILE A 309 20.24 1.87 -0.08
N TYR A 310 21.22 2.76 -0.09
CA TYR A 310 22.30 2.76 -1.07
C TYR A 310 23.16 1.50 -0.96
N LYS A 311 23.61 1.15 0.25
CA LYS A 311 24.38 -0.08 0.51
C LYS A 311 23.58 -1.32 0.09
N ASN A 312 22.31 -1.41 0.48
CA ASN A 312 21.46 -2.53 0.09
C ASN A 312 21.28 -2.61 -1.42
N TYR A 313 21.02 -1.49 -2.11
CA TYR A 313 20.84 -1.49 -3.56
C TYR A 313 21.99 -2.18 -4.32
N PHE A 314 23.24 -1.93 -3.92
CA PHE A 314 24.41 -2.57 -4.53
C PHE A 314 24.68 -3.99 -4.02
N ARG A 315 24.11 -4.38 -2.88
CA ARG A 315 24.25 -5.73 -2.30
C ARG A 315 23.15 -6.70 -2.74
N ILE A 316 22.01 -6.21 -3.22
CA ILE A 316 20.88 -7.05 -3.68
C ILE A 316 21.35 -8.01 -4.79
N GLN A 317 21.19 -9.30 -4.53
CA GLN A 317 21.43 -10.38 -5.49
C GLN A 317 20.11 -10.96 -5.99
N LEU A 318 19.14 -11.20 -5.11
CA LEU A 318 17.82 -11.74 -5.47
C LEU A 318 16.98 -10.67 -6.19
N LYS A 319 16.91 -10.68 -7.52
CA LYS A 319 16.14 -9.70 -8.31
C LYS A 319 14.66 -10.05 -8.41
N PRO A 320 13.76 -9.07 -8.70
CA PRO A 320 12.32 -9.32 -8.90
C PRO A 320 11.99 -10.44 -9.88
N GLU A 321 12.79 -10.58 -10.93
CA GLU A 321 12.65 -11.62 -11.95
C GLU A 321 12.88 -13.03 -11.39
N GLN A 322 13.56 -13.15 -10.25
CA GLN A 322 13.85 -14.40 -9.55
C GLN A 322 12.87 -14.68 -8.39
N PHE A 323 11.94 -13.76 -8.08
CA PHE A 323 11.05 -13.90 -6.93
C PHE A 323 10.17 -15.14 -7.03
N SER A 324 9.63 -15.46 -8.21
CA SER A 324 8.79 -16.64 -8.38
C SER A 324 9.55 -17.92 -8.08
N SER A 325 10.75 -18.07 -8.65
CA SER A 325 11.62 -19.22 -8.39
C SER A 325 11.97 -19.35 -6.89
N TYR A 326 12.26 -18.23 -6.23
CA TYR A 326 12.55 -18.22 -4.80
C TYR A 326 11.34 -18.62 -3.94
N LEU A 327 10.17 -18.05 -4.22
CA LEU A 327 8.93 -18.31 -3.50
C LEU A 327 8.47 -19.77 -3.63
N THR A 328 8.72 -20.41 -4.77
CA THR A 328 8.42 -21.84 -4.98
C THR A 328 9.57 -22.77 -4.60
N SER A 329 10.70 -22.24 -4.13
CA SER A 329 11.80 -23.08 -3.65
C SER A 329 11.48 -23.67 -2.27
N PRO A 330 12.19 -24.72 -1.83
CA PRO A 330 12.07 -25.26 -0.48
C PRO A 330 12.38 -24.25 0.64
N GLU A 331 13.08 -23.14 0.36
CA GLU A 331 13.32 -22.09 1.36
C GLU A 331 12.04 -21.36 1.79
N VAL A 332 11.00 -21.32 0.93
CA VAL A 332 9.71 -20.69 1.25
C VAL A 332 8.57 -21.70 1.20
N GLY A 333 8.44 -22.46 0.11
CA GLY A 333 7.54 -23.62 0.04
C GLY A 333 6.18 -23.41 -0.62
N PHE A 334 5.96 -22.33 -1.39
CA PHE A 334 4.75 -22.24 -2.22
C PHE A 334 4.78 -23.34 -3.29
N SER A 335 3.66 -24.04 -3.49
CA SER A 335 3.61 -25.22 -4.36
C SER A 335 3.47 -24.86 -5.84
N SER A 336 2.84 -23.72 -6.13
CA SER A 336 2.65 -23.25 -7.50
C SER A 336 2.41 -21.74 -7.53
N TYR A 337 2.53 -21.15 -8.72
CA TYR A 337 2.17 -19.76 -8.96
C TYR A 337 1.64 -19.57 -10.38
N GLU A 338 0.88 -18.49 -10.57
CA GLU A 338 0.38 -18.08 -11.87
C GLU A 338 0.44 -16.56 -12.03
N LEU A 339 0.62 -16.11 -13.28
CA LEU A 339 0.42 -14.70 -13.64
C LEU A 339 -1.08 -14.47 -13.85
N VAL A 340 -1.69 -13.63 -13.03
CA VAL A 340 -3.13 -13.32 -13.13
C VAL A 340 -3.36 -12.35 -14.29
N ALA A 341 -2.77 -11.15 -14.22
CA ALA A 341 -2.83 -10.14 -15.27
C ALA A 341 -1.83 -9.01 -14.99
N THR A 342 -1.74 -8.06 -15.92
CA THR A 342 -1.10 -6.76 -15.69
C THR A 342 -2.19 -5.68 -15.73
N PRO A 343 -2.64 -5.13 -14.58
CA PRO A 343 -3.69 -4.12 -14.55
C PRO A 343 -3.29 -2.87 -15.34
N ASN A 344 -4.23 -2.33 -16.10
CA ASN A 344 -4.06 -1.05 -16.77
C ASN A 344 -4.00 0.09 -15.74
N ASN A 345 -3.15 1.08 -16.02
CA ASN A 345 -3.04 2.30 -15.24
C ASN A 345 -2.63 3.46 -16.15
N THR A 346 -3.03 4.69 -15.81
CA THR A 346 -2.69 5.91 -16.56
C THR A 346 -1.17 6.12 -16.64
N SER A 347 -0.42 5.72 -15.62
CA SER A 347 1.04 5.68 -15.66
C SER A 347 1.54 4.28 -15.96
N ARG A 348 2.36 4.13 -17.02
CA ARG A 348 3.06 2.88 -17.35
C ARG A 348 3.87 2.32 -16.16
N GLY A 349 4.35 3.18 -15.25
CA GLY A 349 5.09 2.75 -14.06
C GLY A 349 4.27 1.99 -13.01
N PHE A 350 2.93 2.01 -13.11
CA PHE A 350 2.00 1.24 -12.26
C PHE A 350 1.34 0.07 -12.99
N GLN A 351 1.63 -0.14 -14.27
CA GLN A 351 1.23 -1.35 -15.00
C GLN A 351 2.21 -2.46 -14.62
N ARG A 352 1.87 -3.22 -13.59
CA ARG A 352 2.74 -4.25 -12.99
C ARG A 352 2.03 -5.60 -12.99
N PRO A 353 2.75 -6.71 -13.23
CA PRO A 353 2.15 -8.02 -13.16
C PRO A 353 1.66 -8.31 -11.73
N VAL A 354 0.47 -8.90 -11.63
CA VAL A 354 -0.10 -9.46 -10.41
C VAL A 354 0.02 -10.97 -10.51
N TYR A 355 0.70 -11.57 -9.55
CA TYR A 355 0.88 -13.02 -9.44
C TYR A 355 0.07 -13.56 -8.27
N LEU A 356 -0.37 -14.81 -8.41
CA LEU A 356 -0.99 -15.58 -7.34
C LEU A 356 -0.08 -16.76 -7.01
N PHE A 357 0.30 -16.89 -5.73
CA PHE A 357 1.09 -18.02 -5.23
C PHE A 357 0.21 -18.86 -4.30
N HIS A 358 0.25 -20.17 -4.50
CA HIS A 358 -0.61 -21.12 -3.78
C HIS A 358 0.19 -21.89 -2.75
N LYS A 359 -0.31 -21.94 -1.52
CA LYS A 359 0.16 -22.86 -0.49
C LYS A 359 -0.65 -24.15 -0.58
N ALA A 360 0.01 -25.31 -0.58
CA ALA A 360 -0.67 -26.60 -0.67
C ALA A 360 -1.72 -26.79 0.44
N GLN A 361 -2.80 -27.52 0.16
CA GLN A 361 -3.84 -27.86 1.14
C GLN A 361 -3.37 -28.91 2.15
N SER A 362 -2.47 -29.79 1.73
CA SER A 362 -1.94 -30.87 2.55
C SER A 362 -0.51 -30.54 3.00
N PRO A 363 -0.13 -30.86 4.25
CA PRO A 363 1.30 -30.95 4.57
C PRO A 363 1.91 -32.02 3.67
N SER A 364 2.97 -31.68 2.95
CA SER A 364 3.81 -32.67 2.27
C SER A 364 4.41 -33.58 3.35
N HIS A 365 3.91 -34.82 3.43
CA HIS A 365 4.40 -35.86 4.32
C HIS A 365 5.76 -36.40 3.88
#